data_AF-X1Q4T6-F1
#
_entry.id   AF-X1Q4T6-F1
#
_cell.length_a   1.000
_cell.length_b   1.000
_cell.length_c   1.000
_cell.angle_alpha   90.00
_cell.angle_beta   90.00
_cell.angle_gamma   90.00
#
_symmetry.space_group_name_H-M   'P 1'
#
loop_
_entity.id
_entity.type
_entity.pdbx_description
1 polymer ?
#
loop_
_entity_poly.entity_id
_entity_poly.type
_entity_poly.pdbx_seq_one_letter_code
_entity_poly.pdbx_strand_id
1 'polypeptide(L)'
;MFDAVRFWLELGVDGFRLDAIDTILEDPTLPNHTVNLTQAELRGVLQATSNADKRKHLHEQRAAMFRYQLNQPGIHQLMQELRAVVDEYPDRVLVGETDDIAYYGDGDNELHLVFNFPLMGTSRLTPTWVRANQQERLALLPV
;
A
#
# COMPACT_ATOMS: atom_id res chain seq x y z
N MET A 1 12.05 15.58 3.43
CA MET A 1 11.76 14.15 3.71
C MET A 1 13.03 13.34 3.82
N PHE A 2 13.86 13.29 2.77
CA PHE A 2 15.05 12.43 2.74
C PHE A 2 16.10 12.74 3.82
N ASP A 3 16.22 13.99 4.27
CA ASP A 3 17.15 14.30 5.38
C ASP A 3 16.75 13.60 6.69
N ALA A 4 15.44 13.43 6.94
CA ALA A 4 14.97 12.68 8.10
C ALA A 4 15.27 11.18 7.95
N VAL A 5 15.17 10.64 6.73
CA VAL A 5 15.55 9.25 6.43
C VAL A 5 17.04 9.05 6.71
N ARG A 6 17.90 9.91 6.15
CA ARG A 6 19.36 9.86 6.38
C ARG A 6 19.72 10.01 7.85
N PHE A 7 19.09 10.93 8.56
CA PHE A 7 19.28 11.09 10.00
C PHE A 7 19.10 9.76 10.77
N TRP A 8 18.02 9.02 10.49
CA TRP A 8 17.79 7.74 11.15
C TRP A 8 18.76 6.64 10.69
N LEU A 9 19.11 6.61 9.41
CA LEU A 9 20.11 5.66 8.88
C LEU A 9 21.50 5.90 9.48
N GLU A 10 21.90 7.16 9.66
CA GLU A 10 23.14 7.58 10.32
C GLU A 10 23.18 7.16 11.80
N LEU A 11 22.03 7.10 12.46
CA LEU A 11 21.91 6.56 13.82
C LEU A 11 21.97 5.02 13.87
N GLY A 12 22.02 4.34 12.73
CA GLY A 12 22.15 2.89 12.64
C GLY A 12 20.82 2.15 12.57
N VAL A 13 19.72 2.80 12.17
CA VAL A 13 18.47 2.10 11.85
C VAL A 13 18.67 1.22 10.60
N ASP A 14 18.20 -0.03 10.66
CA ASP A 14 18.38 -1.02 9.57
C ASP A 14 17.34 -0.93 8.44
N GLY A 15 16.41 0.03 8.51
CA GLY A 15 15.38 0.21 7.49
C GLY A 15 14.09 0.81 8.00
N PHE A 16 13.09 0.88 7.14
CA PHE A 16 11.81 1.53 7.44
C PHE A 16 10.63 0.68 7.02
N ARG A 17 9.60 0.68 7.88
CA ARG A 17 8.24 0.35 7.49
C ARG A 17 7.54 1.65 7.11
N LEU A 18 7.05 1.74 5.88
CA LEU A 18 6.41 2.92 5.34
C LEU A 18 4.88 2.81 5.53
N ASP A 19 4.34 3.70 6.35
CA ASP A 19 2.89 3.83 6.61
C ASP A 19 2.21 4.59 5.48
N ALA A 20 1.00 4.17 5.10
CA ALA A 20 0.09 4.95 4.25
C ALA A 20 0.73 5.52 2.95
N ILE A 21 1.62 4.75 2.30
CA ILE A 21 2.43 5.23 1.17
C ILE A 21 1.59 5.70 -0.02
N ASP A 22 0.43 5.11 -0.23
CA ASP A 22 -0.47 5.46 -1.32
C ASP A 22 -1.15 6.83 -1.13
N THR A 23 -0.97 7.48 0.02
CA THR A 23 -1.65 8.73 0.40
C THR A 23 -0.78 9.99 0.29
N ILE A 24 0.48 9.87 -0.13
CA ILE A 24 1.45 10.98 -0.06
C ILE A 24 1.13 12.11 -1.05
N LEU A 25 0.46 11.81 -2.15
CA LEU A 25 0.18 12.76 -3.23
C LEU A 25 -1.34 12.88 -3.44
N GLU A 26 -1.81 14.10 -3.68
CA GLU A 26 -3.18 14.42 -4.03
C GLU A 26 -3.29 15.12 -5.40
N ASP A 27 -4.47 15.07 -6.01
CA ASP A 27 -4.77 15.78 -7.25
C ASP A 27 -4.71 17.30 -7.00
N PRO A 28 -3.82 18.03 -7.69
CA PRO A 28 -3.60 19.46 -7.46
C PRO A 28 -4.79 20.33 -7.90
N THR A 29 -5.72 19.79 -8.70
CA THR A 29 -6.92 20.52 -9.13
C THR A 29 -8.03 20.52 -8.07
N LEU A 30 -7.84 19.75 -6.98
CA LEU A 30 -8.75 19.64 -5.84
C LEU A 30 -10.23 19.40 -6.24
N PRO A 31 -10.52 18.43 -7.13
CA PRO A 31 -11.89 18.19 -7.57
C PRO A 31 -12.72 17.52 -6.46
N ASN A 32 -14.02 17.80 -6.44
CA ASN A 32 -14.94 17.12 -5.54
C ASN A 32 -15.16 15.66 -5.99
N HIS A 33 -15.27 14.74 -5.02
CA HIS A 33 -15.79 13.40 -5.30
C HIS A 33 -17.31 13.42 -5.52
N THR A 34 -17.85 12.40 -6.20
CA THR A 34 -19.29 12.31 -6.52
C THR A 34 -20.08 11.35 -5.63
N VAL A 35 -19.46 10.83 -4.56
CA VAL A 35 -20.10 9.87 -3.65
C VAL A 35 -21.11 10.59 -2.75
N ASN A 36 -22.34 10.08 -2.71
CA ASN A 36 -23.48 10.65 -1.96
C ASN A 36 -23.52 10.22 -0.47
N LEU A 37 -22.42 9.69 0.05
CA LEU A 37 -22.26 9.34 1.46
C LEU A 37 -21.10 10.14 2.02
N THR A 38 -21.22 10.57 3.27
CA THR A 38 -20.07 11.04 4.02
C THR A 38 -19.12 9.87 4.32
N GLN A 39 -17.85 10.18 4.59
CA GLN A 39 -16.87 9.17 4.99
C GLN A 39 -17.31 8.41 6.25
N ALA A 40 -17.95 9.09 7.21
CA ALA A 40 -18.44 8.50 8.45
C ALA A 40 -19.58 7.50 8.19
N GLU A 41 -20.55 7.86 7.34
CA GLU A 41 -21.64 6.96 6.94
C GLU A 41 -21.11 5.75 6.21
N LEU A 42 -20.23 5.95 5.21
CA LEU A 42 -19.64 4.87 4.45
C LEU A 42 -18.90 3.87 5.35
N ARG A 43 -18.11 4.37 6.31
CA ARG A 43 -17.41 3.54 7.32
C ARG A 43 -18.40 2.76 8.18
N GLY A 44 -19.45 3.41 8.68
CA GLY A 44 -20.47 2.77 9.50
C GLY A 44 -21.17 1.62 8.75
N VAL A 45 -21.55 1.84 7.48
CA VAL A 45 -22.21 0.81 6.66
C VAL A 45 -21.25 -0.35 6.32
N LEU A 46 -19.98 -0.07 6.02
CA LEU A 46 -18.95 -1.09 5.79
C LEU A 46 -18.76 -1.99 7.01
N GLN A 47 -18.70 -1.41 8.21
CA GLN A 47 -18.52 -2.18 9.46
C GLN A 47 -19.74 -3.02 9.80
N ALA A 48 -20.94 -2.54 9.48
CA ALA A 48 -22.18 -3.25 9.78
C ALA A 48 -22.53 -4.37 8.78
N THR A 49 -21.90 -4.41 7.59
CA THR A 49 -22.33 -5.33 6.53
C THR A 49 -21.64 -6.71 6.57
N SER A 50 -22.45 -7.75 6.70
CA SER A 50 -22.02 -9.15 6.54
C SER A 50 -22.14 -9.65 5.09
N ASN A 51 -22.90 -8.96 4.23
CA ASN A 51 -23.12 -9.35 2.84
C ASN A 51 -21.92 -8.99 1.94
N ALA A 52 -21.37 -9.98 1.23
CA ALA A 52 -20.17 -9.82 0.42
C ALA A 52 -20.35 -8.88 -0.80
N ASP A 53 -21.46 -8.99 -1.52
CA ASP A 53 -21.74 -8.15 -2.69
C ASP A 53 -21.94 -6.69 -2.29
N LYS A 54 -22.68 -6.46 -1.20
CA LYS A 54 -22.85 -5.12 -0.62
C LYS A 54 -21.51 -4.54 -0.17
N ARG A 55 -20.66 -5.36 0.47
CA ARG A 55 -19.32 -4.95 0.88
C ARG A 55 -18.48 -4.53 -0.33
N LYS A 56 -18.48 -5.32 -1.40
CA LYS A 56 -17.78 -4.99 -2.65
C LYS A 56 -18.23 -3.63 -3.19
N HIS A 57 -19.53 -3.41 -3.31
CA HIS A 57 -20.07 -2.15 -3.79
C HIS A 57 -19.68 -0.94 -2.91
N LEU A 58 -19.63 -1.12 -1.58
CA LEU A 58 -19.17 -0.07 -0.67
C LEU A 58 -17.66 0.20 -0.80
N HIS A 59 -16.85 -0.81 -1.11
CA HIS A 59 -15.43 -0.60 -1.42
C HIS A 59 -15.24 0.20 -2.72
N GLU A 60 -16.07 -0.04 -3.75
CA GLU A 60 -16.06 0.76 -4.98
C GLU A 60 -16.42 2.23 -4.68
N GLN A 61 -17.42 2.46 -3.83
CA GLN A 61 -17.75 3.82 -3.36
C GLN A 61 -16.60 4.45 -2.57
N ARG A 62 -15.90 3.68 -1.73
CA ARG A 62 -14.70 4.17 -1.02
C ARG A 62 -13.61 4.57 -1.99
N ALA A 63 -13.33 3.74 -2.99
CA ALA A 63 -12.34 4.05 -4.03
C ALA A 63 -12.73 5.33 -4.79
N ALA A 64 -14.00 5.48 -5.16
CA ALA A 64 -14.49 6.69 -5.82
C ALA A 64 -14.41 7.95 -4.94
N MET A 65 -14.58 7.81 -3.61
CA MET A 65 -14.45 8.91 -2.64
C MET A 65 -13.00 9.41 -2.54
N PHE A 66 -12.03 8.50 -2.57
CA PHE A 66 -10.61 8.79 -2.36
C PHE A 66 -9.75 8.82 -3.63
N ARG A 67 -10.38 8.78 -4.81
CA ARG A 67 -9.67 8.68 -6.10
C ARG A 67 -8.71 9.82 -6.41
N TYR A 68 -8.85 10.96 -5.72
CA TYR A 68 -8.03 12.16 -5.92
C TYR A 68 -6.99 12.31 -4.81
N GLN A 69 -6.92 11.37 -3.86
CA GLN A 69 -6.03 11.42 -2.69
C GLN A 69 -5.18 10.15 -2.56
N LEU A 70 -5.52 9.09 -3.30
CA LEU A 70 -4.80 7.82 -3.28
C LEU A 70 -4.17 7.54 -4.62
N ASN A 71 -2.99 6.93 -4.60
CA ASN A 71 -2.26 6.41 -5.76
C ASN A 71 -2.14 7.43 -6.90
N GLN A 72 -1.87 8.68 -6.57
CA GLN A 72 -1.71 9.72 -7.58
C GLN A 72 -0.42 9.52 -8.40
N PRO A 73 -0.39 10.01 -9.65
CA PRO A 73 0.81 9.94 -10.48
C PRO A 73 2.04 10.52 -9.78
N GLY A 74 3.18 9.85 -9.94
CA GLY A 74 4.45 10.23 -9.30
C GLY A 74 4.77 9.47 -8.01
N ILE A 75 3.83 8.71 -7.45
CA ILE A 75 4.08 8.00 -6.19
C ILE A 75 5.20 6.95 -6.32
N HIS A 76 5.21 6.17 -7.41
CA HIS A 76 6.28 5.20 -7.67
C HIS A 76 7.63 5.88 -7.89
N GLN A 77 7.65 7.03 -8.57
CA GLN A 77 8.89 7.80 -8.72
C GLN A 77 9.43 8.24 -7.34
N LEU A 78 8.57 8.73 -6.45
CA LEU A 78 8.97 9.10 -5.10
C LEU A 78 9.51 7.90 -4.31
N MET A 79 8.93 6.72 -4.47
CA MET A 79 9.42 5.49 -3.82
C MET A 79 10.77 5.04 -4.38
N GLN A 80 11.00 5.20 -5.69
CA GLN A 80 12.31 4.95 -6.32
C GLN A 80 13.37 5.95 -5.82
N GLU A 81 13.02 7.22 -5.67
CA GLU A 81 13.91 8.23 -5.07
C GLU A 81 14.23 7.89 -3.60
N LEU A 82 13.24 7.43 -2.83
CA LEU A 82 13.47 6.94 -1.46
C LEU A 82 14.38 5.71 -1.45
N ARG A 83 14.17 4.76 -2.36
CA ARG A 83 15.03 3.57 -2.51
C ARG A 83 16.48 3.97 -2.77
N ALA A 84 16.72 4.90 -3.70
CA ALA A 84 18.05 5.40 -4.01
C ALA A 84 18.77 5.99 -2.78
N VAL A 85 18.04 6.72 -1.91
CA VAL A 85 18.60 7.23 -0.64
C VAL A 85 18.95 6.11 0.32
N VAL A 86 18.10 5.08 0.42
CA VAL A 86 18.33 3.94 1.31
C VAL A 86 19.52 3.10 0.84
N ASP A 87 19.71 2.96 -0.46
CA ASP A 87 20.83 2.23 -1.07
C ASP A 87 22.20 2.90 -0.85
N GLU A 88 22.24 4.17 -0.43
CA GLU A 88 23.48 4.82 0.05
C GLU A 88 24.05 4.12 1.30
N TYR A 89 23.21 3.33 2.00
CA TYR A 89 23.56 2.64 3.24
C TYR A 89 23.41 1.12 3.01
N PRO A 90 24.48 0.32 3.20
CA PRO A 90 24.42 -1.12 2.97
C PRO A 90 23.48 -1.82 3.95
N ASP A 91 22.91 -2.94 3.52
CA ASP A 91 22.07 -3.83 4.33
C ASP A 91 20.88 -3.12 4.98
N ARG A 92 20.11 -2.36 4.19
CA ARG A 92 18.90 -1.65 4.63
C ARG A 92 17.66 -2.16 3.92
N VAL A 93 16.52 -2.12 4.60
CA VAL A 93 15.24 -2.62 4.07
C VAL A 93 14.16 -1.55 4.04
N LEU A 94 13.30 -1.60 3.02
CA LEU A 94 12.07 -0.84 2.91
C LEU A 94 10.88 -1.79 2.83
N VAL A 95 9.91 -1.61 3.73
CA VAL A 95 8.69 -2.41 3.79
C VAL A 95 7.47 -1.50 3.68
N GLY A 96 6.72 -1.58 2.58
CA GLY A 96 5.50 -0.81 2.39
C GLY A 96 4.29 -1.43 3.08
N GLU A 97 3.50 -0.63 3.79
CA GLU A 97 2.15 -1.01 4.22
C GLU A 97 1.16 -0.89 3.05
N THR A 98 1.29 -1.79 2.10
CA THR A 98 0.36 -2.00 1.01
C THR A 98 0.43 -3.47 0.61
N ASP A 99 -0.59 -4.00 -0.04
CA ASP A 99 -0.51 -5.32 -0.69
C ASP A 99 -0.30 -5.22 -2.20
N ASP A 100 -0.15 -4.03 -2.76
CA ASP A 100 0.12 -3.80 -4.18
C ASP A 100 1.56 -4.18 -4.55
N ILE A 101 1.70 -5.13 -5.47
CA ILE A 101 2.97 -5.67 -5.93
C ILE A 101 3.68 -4.71 -6.89
N ALA A 102 2.98 -3.73 -7.45
CA ALA A 102 3.60 -2.72 -8.31
C ALA A 102 4.74 -1.95 -7.61
N TYR A 103 4.69 -1.82 -6.28
CA TYR A 103 5.70 -1.14 -5.48
C TYR A 103 7.04 -1.89 -5.34
N TYR A 104 7.16 -3.11 -5.87
CA TYR A 104 8.46 -3.74 -6.08
C TYR A 104 9.22 -3.10 -7.26
N GLY A 105 8.54 -2.30 -8.10
CA GLY A 105 9.13 -1.71 -9.29
C GLY A 105 9.55 -2.78 -10.30
N ASP A 106 10.81 -2.73 -10.73
CA ASP A 106 11.42 -3.77 -11.58
C ASP A 106 12.00 -4.95 -10.78
N GLY A 107 11.83 -4.96 -9.46
CA GLY A 107 12.38 -5.96 -8.54
C GLY A 107 13.59 -5.48 -7.76
N ASP A 108 14.24 -4.39 -8.18
CA ASP A 108 15.41 -3.85 -7.49
C ASP A 108 15.42 -2.32 -7.35
N ASN A 109 14.53 -1.59 -8.00
CA ASN A 109 14.58 -0.12 -8.02
C ASN A 109 13.58 0.59 -7.10
N GLU A 110 12.70 -0.12 -6.39
CA GLU A 110 11.66 0.47 -5.53
C GLU A 110 11.65 -0.17 -4.13
N LEU A 111 10.51 -0.63 -3.59
CA LEU A 111 10.45 -1.20 -2.25
C LEU A 111 10.97 -2.64 -2.23
N HIS A 112 11.65 -3.02 -1.16
CA HIS A 112 12.16 -4.38 -0.97
C HIS A 112 11.03 -5.38 -0.68
N LEU A 113 10.02 -4.94 0.08
CA LEU A 113 8.89 -5.74 0.48
C LEU A 113 7.63 -4.90 0.58
N VAL A 114 6.49 -5.55 0.40
CA VAL A 114 5.18 -5.00 0.78
C VAL A 114 4.43 -6.03 1.63
N PHE A 115 3.38 -5.60 2.31
CA PHE A 115 2.55 -6.49 3.13
C PHE A 115 1.78 -7.50 2.27
N ASN A 116 1.31 -8.58 2.91
CA ASN A 116 0.44 -9.59 2.30
C ASN A 116 -0.90 -9.61 3.05
N PHE A 117 -1.65 -8.51 2.96
CA PHE A 117 -2.99 -8.43 3.56
C PHE A 117 -3.94 -9.54 3.10
N PRO A 118 -3.92 -10.02 1.84
CA PRO A 118 -4.80 -11.10 1.40
C PRO A 118 -4.61 -12.38 2.22
N LEU A 119 -3.40 -12.68 2.71
CA LEU A 119 -3.15 -13.83 3.57
C LEU A 119 -3.95 -13.77 4.88
N MET A 120 -4.25 -12.57 5.39
CA MET A 120 -5.05 -12.34 6.59
C MET A 120 -6.56 -12.36 6.32
N GLY A 121 -7.00 -12.46 5.05
CA GLY A 121 -8.40 -12.45 4.62
C GLY A 121 -9.20 -13.72 4.95
N THR A 122 -8.84 -14.45 6.00
CA THR A 122 -9.49 -15.69 6.44
C THR A 122 -9.72 -15.69 7.94
N SER A 123 -10.78 -16.36 8.40
CA SER A 123 -11.03 -16.58 9.84
C SER A 123 -10.11 -17.65 10.45
N ARG A 124 -9.48 -18.48 9.62
CA ARG A 124 -8.54 -19.52 10.06
C ARG A 124 -7.46 -19.75 9.01
N LEU A 125 -6.19 -19.63 9.43
CA LEU A 125 -5.05 -20.03 8.62
C LEU A 125 -5.00 -21.56 8.49
N THR A 126 -4.94 -22.05 7.26
CA THR A 126 -4.77 -23.48 6.95
C THR A 126 -3.60 -23.64 5.98
N PRO A 127 -2.94 -24.82 5.94
CA PRO A 127 -1.86 -25.06 4.96
C PRO A 127 -2.30 -24.85 3.51
N THR A 128 -3.54 -25.22 3.16
CA THR A 128 -4.11 -25.01 1.82
C THR A 128 -4.28 -23.52 1.51
N TRP A 129 -4.77 -22.72 2.47
CA TRP A 129 -4.90 -21.27 2.31
C TRP A 129 -3.56 -20.59 2.11
N VAL A 130 -2.58 -20.90 2.97
CA VAL A 130 -1.21 -20.36 2.86
C VAL A 130 -0.63 -20.72 1.50
N ARG A 131 -0.71 -21.99 1.09
CA ARG A 131 -0.18 -22.43 -0.21
C ARG A 131 -0.81 -21.69 -1.39
N ALA A 132 -2.14 -21.57 -1.43
CA ALA A 132 -2.84 -20.89 -2.51
C ALA A 132 -2.43 -19.41 -2.60
N ASN A 133 -2.40 -18.71 -1.45
CA ASN A 133 -1.96 -17.32 -1.39
C ASN A 133 -0.50 -17.15 -1.85
N GLN A 134 0.42 -18.02 -1.44
CA GLN A 134 1.82 -17.94 -1.88
C GLN A 134 1.97 -18.22 -3.38
N GLN A 135 1.22 -19.17 -3.93
CA GLN A 135 1.24 -19.48 -5.37
C GLN A 135 0.79 -18.28 -6.21
N GLU A 136 -0.30 -17.62 -5.80
CA GLU A 136 -0.78 -16.41 -6.46
C GLU A 136 0.22 -15.25 -6.31
N ARG A 137 0.74 -15.02 -5.11
CA ARG A 137 1.64 -13.91 -4.82
C ARG A 137 2.96 -14.02 -5.59
N LEU A 138 3.59 -15.20 -5.56
CA LEU A 138 4.87 -15.43 -6.22
C LEU A 138 4.77 -15.29 -7.75
N ALA A 139 3.63 -15.63 -8.34
CA ALA A 139 3.42 -15.52 -9.79
C ALA A 139 3.35 -14.08 -10.30
N LEU A 140 3.17 -13.10 -9.40
CA LEU A 140 3.03 -11.69 -9.72
C LEU A 140 4.29 -10.86 -9.38
N LEU A 141 5.24 -11.43 -8.64
CA LEU A 141 6.47 -10.72 -8.29
C LEU A 141 7.30 -10.46 -9.57
N PRO A 142 8.00 -9.32 -9.65
CA PRO A 142 8.98 -9.09 -10.70
C PRO A 142 10.09 -10.17 -10.66
N VAL A 143 10.65 -10.47 -11.83
CA VAL A 143 11.66 -11.52 -12.06
C VAL A 143 13.06 -10.99 -11.82
#